data_AF-A0A229NVG9-F1
#
_entry.id   AF-A0A229NVG9-F1
#
_cell.length_a   1.000
_cell.length_b   1.000
_cell.length_c   1.000
_cell.angle_alpha   90.00
_cell.angle_beta   90.00
_cell.angle_gamma   90.00
#
_symmetry.space_group_name_H-M   'P 1'
#
loop_
_entity.id
_entity.type
_entity.pdbx_description
1 polymer ?
#
loop_
_entity_poly.entity_id
_entity_poly.type
_entity_poly.pdbx_seq_one_letter_code
_entity_poly.pdbx_strand_id
1 'polypeptide(L)'
;MMRRLKLLVLSAAISLGAMLTAQPQQAAAAITPFLTYHDLFKKGPKIPNLNTTHYVPQGLTYYPDKNWILISYFYHNKNQPTLAKNSLIAVVDAKTGKFVKNVYVEDEKKSGGIYHKGHVGGMGVSKSYLWIASSTSSRDSNYNMLRYKLSDLASANNKSRLKLNKGFKLKASSYATVADGDLYVGRFDEKNQSFLYRYNLNSSENPSTSPINTYKTPAKVQGVAVTDNHLLFSQSYGRNNPSYLMIYTKQTSPAHKKTIKIPNMSEGMEIIKGNLYISFESGAKYYSDSSYIKNTLSYAKVSSLF
;
A
#
# COMPACT_ATOMS: atom_id res chain seq x y z
N MET A 1 -50.15 47.29 -38.33
CA MET A 1 -49.62 48.50 -37.65
C MET A 1 -48.19 48.20 -37.23
N MET A 2 -47.26 49.09 -37.61
CA MET A 2 -45.82 49.14 -37.26
C MET A 2 -44.87 48.05 -37.81
N ARG A 3 -44.30 48.40 -38.98
CA ARG A 3 -42.91 48.13 -39.36
C ARG A 3 -41.93 48.47 -38.22
N ARG A 4 -40.80 47.77 -38.15
CA ARG A 4 -39.45 48.34 -38.36
C ARG A 4 -38.37 47.30 -38.02
N LEU A 5 -37.49 47.00 -38.97
CA LEU A 5 -36.08 46.94 -38.64
C LEU A 5 -35.26 47.59 -39.77
N LYS A 6 -34.35 48.44 -39.31
CA LYS A 6 -33.41 49.33 -40.02
C LYS A 6 -32.31 48.49 -40.68
N LEU A 7 -31.83 48.84 -41.89
CA LEU A 7 -30.61 49.66 -42.15
C LEU A 7 -29.34 48.93 -41.64
N LEU A 8 -28.20 48.76 -42.33
CA LEU A 8 -27.56 49.45 -43.45
C LEU A 8 -26.34 48.58 -43.89
N VAL A 9 -26.14 48.48 -45.20
CA VAL A 9 -24.89 48.43 -46.02
C VAL A 9 -23.52 48.28 -45.32
N LEU A 10 -22.62 47.39 -45.81
CA LEU A 10 -21.37 47.72 -46.57
C LEU A 10 -20.38 46.53 -46.78
N SER A 11 -19.84 46.46 -48.00
CA SER A 11 -18.48 46.04 -48.42
C SER A 11 -17.95 44.59 -48.29
N ALA A 12 -17.85 43.96 -49.47
CA ALA A 12 -16.67 43.36 -50.13
C ALA A 12 -15.51 42.75 -49.30
N ALA A 13 -15.20 41.48 -49.60
CA ALA A 13 -13.87 41.06 -50.08
C ALA A 13 -13.90 39.60 -50.56
N ILE A 14 -13.52 39.37 -51.82
CA ILE A 14 -13.12 38.05 -52.33
C ILE A 14 -11.63 37.91 -52.03
N SER A 15 -11.23 36.85 -51.33
CA SER A 15 -9.85 36.36 -51.45
C SER A 15 -9.79 34.83 -51.27
N LEU A 16 -9.02 34.23 -52.18
CA LEU A 16 -8.74 32.83 -52.41
C LEU A 16 -8.55 31.99 -51.14
N GLY A 17 -9.36 30.95 -50.97
CA GLY A 17 -9.05 29.83 -50.07
C GLY A 17 -8.00 28.93 -50.71
N ALA A 18 -6.75 29.06 -50.26
CA ALA A 18 -5.70 28.10 -50.54
C ALA A 18 -6.06 26.75 -49.90
N MET A 19 -6.08 25.68 -50.70
CA MET A 19 -6.18 24.31 -50.21
C MET A 19 -4.91 23.97 -49.42
N LEU A 20 -4.98 24.04 -48.10
CA LEU A 20 -3.99 23.46 -47.20
C LEU A 20 -4.15 21.94 -47.23
N THR A 21 -3.26 21.27 -47.97
CA THR A 21 -3.03 19.84 -47.84
C THR A 21 -2.53 19.56 -46.42
N ALA A 22 -3.36 18.95 -45.58
CA ALA A 22 -2.95 18.50 -44.26
C ALA A 22 -1.84 17.45 -44.40
N GLN A 23 -0.65 17.77 -43.90
CA GLN A 23 0.40 16.77 -43.70
C GLN A 23 -0.12 15.70 -42.71
N PRO A 24 0.11 14.40 -42.95
CA PRO A 24 -0.27 13.38 -41.99
C PRO A 24 0.55 13.59 -40.71
N GLN A 25 -0.13 14.03 -39.66
CA GLN A 25 0.39 14.11 -38.31
C GLN A 25 0.76 12.68 -37.90
N GLN A 26 2.05 12.40 -37.82
CA GLN A 26 2.58 11.14 -37.33
C GLN A 26 2.02 10.93 -35.92
N ALA A 27 1.03 10.05 -35.78
CA ALA A 27 0.50 9.66 -34.48
C ALA A 27 1.63 8.97 -33.73
N ALA A 28 2.29 9.71 -32.82
CA ALA A 28 3.23 9.12 -31.88
C ALA A 28 2.47 8.03 -31.12
N ALA A 29 2.88 6.76 -31.29
CA ALA A 29 2.31 5.65 -30.57
C ALA A 29 2.33 5.98 -29.07
N ALA A 30 1.17 5.97 -28.42
CA ALA A 30 1.06 6.27 -27.00
C ALA A 30 1.97 5.29 -26.23
N ILE A 31 3.07 5.80 -25.66
CA ILE A 31 3.96 5.00 -24.82
C ILE A 31 3.13 4.57 -23.61
N THR A 32 2.78 3.29 -23.53
CA THR A 32 2.10 2.74 -22.35
C THR A 32 3.10 2.79 -21.19
N PRO A 33 2.86 3.60 -20.14
CA PRO A 33 3.78 3.65 -19.02
C PRO A 33 3.83 2.28 -18.32
N PHE A 34 4.97 1.94 -17.72
CA PHE A 34 5.15 0.70 -16.94
C PHE A 34 5.10 -0.61 -17.75
N LEU A 35 5.64 -0.63 -18.98
CA LEU A 35 5.67 -1.83 -19.86
C LEU A 35 6.07 -3.13 -19.14
N THR A 36 7.26 -3.17 -18.53
CA THR A 36 7.75 -4.37 -17.81
C THR A 36 6.81 -4.81 -16.68
N TYR A 37 6.16 -3.87 -16.01
CA TYR A 37 5.16 -4.20 -15.00
C TYR A 37 3.92 -4.85 -15.65
N HIS A 38 3.46 -4.34 -16.80
CA HIS A 38 2.33 -4.93 -17.51
C HIS A 38 2.62 -6.33 -18.07
N ASP A 39 3.88 -6.61 -18.43
CA ASP A 39 4.31 -7.93 -18.89
C ASP A 39 4.36 -8.96 -17.73
N LEU A 40 4.79 -8.52 -16.55
CA LEU A 40 5.02 -9.41 -15.40
C LEU A 40 3.80 -9.54 -14.47
N PHE A 41 3.04 -8.45 -14.28
CA PHE A 41 1.99 -8.37 -13.27
C PHE A 41 0.59 -8.50 -13.86
N LYS A 42 -0.23 -9.28 -13.16
CA LYS A 42 -1.65 -9.46 -13.42
C LYS A 42 -2.48 -8.64 -12.43
N LYS A 43 -3.72 -8.34 -12.83
CA LYS A 43 -4.72 -7.72 -11.94
C LYS A 43 -5.16 -8.73 -10.88
N GLY A 44 -5.01 -8.37 -9.61
CA GLY A 44 -5.50 -9.14 -8.47
C GLY A 44 -6.89 -8.69 -8.00
N PRO A 45 -7.30 -9.10 -6.79
CA PRO A 45 -8.55 -8.67 -6.16
C PRO A 45 -8.68 -7.15 -6.05
N LYS A 46 -9.92 -6.66 -6.03
CA LYS A 46 -10.21 -5.24 -5.76
C LYS A 46 -9.70 -4.87 -4.36
N ILE A 47 -9.11 -3.69 -4.25
CA ILE A 47 -8.77 -3.11 -2.95
C ILE A 47 -10.06 -2.44 -2.44
N PRO A 48 -10.64 -2.90 -1.32
CA PRO A 48 -11.89 -2.34 -0.79
C PRO A 48 -11.68 -0.91 -0.25
N ASN A 49 -12.78 -0.23 0.05
CA ASN A 49 -12.84 1.07 0.74
C ASN A 49 -12.17 2.27 0.04
N LEU A 50 -11.66 2.15 -1.18
CA LEU A 50 -10.86 3.18 -1.84
C LEU A 50 -11.59 4.50 -2.13
N ASN A 51 -12.52 4.52 -3.07
CA ASN A 51 -13.10 5.77 -3.61
C ASN A 51 -14.40 6.24 -2.91
N THR A 52 -15.05 5.36 -2.15
CA THR A 52 -16.29 5.66 -1.43
C THR A 52 -16.08 6.07 0.02
N THR A 53 -14.84 5.98 0.53
CA THR A 53 -14.50 6.31 1.90
C THR A 53 -13.28 7.23 1.97
N HIS A 54 -12.85 7.58 3.18
CA HIS A 54 -11.60 8.32 3.42
C HIS A 54 -10.51 7.40 4.00
N TYR A 55 -10.64 6.09 3.82
CA TYR A 55 -9.64 5.11 4.23
C TYR A 55 -8.62 4.89 3.13
N VAL A 56 -7.35 5.02 3.49
CA VAL A 56 -6.18 4.84 2.63
C VAL A 56 -5.52 3.50 3.01
N PRO A 57 -5.32 2.56 2.07
CA PRO A 57 -4.66 1.29 2.36
C PRO A 57 -3.20 1.53 2.72
N GLN A 58 -2.62 0.69 3.57
CA GLN A 58 -1.24 0.86 4.05
C GLN A 58 -0.46 -0.45 3.94
N GLY A 59 -0.77 -1.44 4.77
CA GLY A 59 -0.16 -2.76 4.76
C GLY A 59 -0.95 -3.78 3.96
N LEU A 60 -0.28 -4.88 3.61
CA LEU A 60 -0.84 -6.07 2.98
C LEU A 60 -0.24 -7.30 3.64
N THR A 61 -1.05 -8.29 4.01
CA THR A 61 -0.56 -9.61 4.43
C THR A 61 -1.59 -10.70 4.11
N TYR A 62 -1.27 -11.95 4.43
CA TYR A 62 -2.09 -13.11 4.11
C TYR A 62 -2.27 -14.01 5.33
N TYR A 63 -3.52 -14.39 5.61
CA TYR A 63 -3.85 -15.36 6.65
C TYR A 63 -4.13 -16.74 6.01
N PRO A 64 -3.19 -17.71 6.11
CA PRO A 64 -3.29 -18.98 5.40
C PRO A 64 -4.50 -19.83 5.76
N ASP A 65 -4.81 -19.99 7.05
CA ASP A 65 -5.86 -20.92 7.52
C ASP A 65 -7.25 -20.57 6.99
N LYS A 66 -7.50 -19.27 6.77
CA LYS A 66 -8.76 -18.77 6.22
C LYS A 66 -8.68 -18.44 4.74
N ASN A 67 -7.50 -18.55 4.13
CA ASN A 67 -7.25 -18.12 2.76
C ASN A 67 -7.68 -16.66 2.53
N TRP A 68 -7.30 -15.77 3.44
CA TRP A 68 -7.69 -14.36 3.42
C TRP A 68 -6.51 -13.44 3.14
N ILE A 69 -6.72 -12.46 2.27
CA ILE A 69 -5.85 -11.30 2.12
C ILE A 69 -6.33 -10.23 3.10
N LEU A 70 -5.39 -9.69 3.88
CA LEU A 70 -5.65 -8.66 4.88
C LEU A 70 -5.01 -7.36 4.41
N ILE A 71 -5.76 -6.26 4.47
CA ILE A 71 -5.28 -4.93 4.09
C ILE A 71 -5.58 -3.98 5.24
N SER A 72 -4.57 -3.32 5.79
CA SER A 72 -4.75 -2.32 6.83
C SER A 72 -5.04 -0.95 6.20
N TYR A 73 -5.83 -0.14 6.90
CA TYR A 73 -6.22 1.18 6.44
C TYR A 73 -6.11 2.22 7.54
N PHE A 74 -5.61 3.38 7.16
CA PHE A 74 -5.62 4.60 7.94
C PHE A 74 -6.69 5.57 7.41
N TYR A 75 -7.34 6.31 8.30
CA TYR A 75 -8.33 7.31 7.90
C TYR A 75 -7.67 8.66 7.61
N HIS A 76 -7.82 9.17 6.38
CA HIS A 76 -7.26 10.45 5.96
C HIS A 76 -8.26 11.24 5.10
N ASN A 77 -8.74 12.38 5.60
CA ASN A 77 -9.65 13.26 4.87
C ASN A 77 -8.96 14.56 4.45
N LYS A 78 -8.83 14.79 3.14
CA LYS A 78 -8.20 16.01 2.56
C LYS A 78 -8.90 17.30 3.01
N ASN A 79 -10.20 17.24 3.24
CA ASN A 79 -11.01 18.40 3.63
C ASN A 79 -11.13 18.57 5.15
N GLN A 80 -10.70 17.57 5.93
CA GLN A 80 -10.73 17.59 7.40
C GLN A 80 -9.49 16.85 7.94
N PRO A 81 -8.28 17.42 7.79
CA PRO A 81 -7.02 16.73 8.07
C PRO A 81 -6.81 16.39 9.55
N THR A 82 -7.51 17.07 10.46
CA THR A 82 -7.46 16.82 11.90
C THR A 82 -8.48 15.76 12.36
N LEU A 83 -9.44 15.39 11.51
CA LEU A 83 -10.42 14.36 11.84
C LEU A 83 -9.77 12.98 11.77
N ALA A 84 -9.57 12.38 12.94
CA ALA A 84 -9.02 11.04 13.06
C ALA A 84 -10.13 10.01 13.39
N LYS A 85 -10.26 8.97 12.56
CA LYS A 85 -11.10 7.80 12.83
C LYS A 85 -10.23 6.57 13.04
N ASN A 86 -10.85 5.52 13.58
CA ASN A 86 -10.19 4.27 13.89
C ASN A 86 -9.69 3.62 12.61
N SER A 87 -8.42 3.21 12.64
CA SER A 87 -7.82 2.35 11.64
C SER A 87 -8.53 0.99 11.61
N LEU A 88 -8.49 0.33 10.46
CA LEU A 88 -9.20 -0.93 10.26
C LEU A 88 -8.38 -1.91 9.43
N ILE A 89 -8.77 -3.18 9.51
CA ILE A 89 -8.33 -4.24 8.61
C ILE A 89 -9.52 -4.61 7.73
N ALA A 90 -9.35 -4.55 6.41
CA ALA A 90 -10.27 -5.18 5.48
C ALA A 90 -9.83 -6.61 5.20
N VAL A 91 -10.80 -7.52 5.16
CA VAL A 91 -10.61 -8.93 4.84
C VAL A 91 -11.16 -9.18 3.44
N VAL A 92 -10.33 -9.77 2.58
CA VAL A 92 -10.69 -10.19 1.22
C VAL A 92 -10.46 -11.69 1.11
N ASP A 93 -11.44 -12.43 0.63
CA ASP A 93 -11.28 -13.86 0.35
C ASP A 93 -10.35 -14.04 -0.86
N ALA A 94 -9.23 -14.74 -0.68
CA ALA A 94 -8.19 -14.82 -1.70
C ALA A 94 -8.59 -15.70 -2.91
N LYS A 95 -9.57 -16.60 -2.74
CA LYS A 95 -10.05 -17.49 -3.80
C LYS A 95 -11.00 -16.75 -4.74
N THR A 96 -11.94 -16.01 -4.18
CA THR A 96 -13.02 -15.33 -4.91
C THR A 96 -12.70 -13.86 -5.20
N GLY A 97 -11.72 -13.27 -4.51
CA GLY A 97 -11.39 -11.85 -4.58
C GLY A 97 -12.46 -10.94 -3.99
N LYS A 98 -13.45 -11.50 -3.26
CA LYS A 98 -14.57 -10.76 -2.68
C LYS A 98 -14.22 -10.21 -1.30
N PHE A 99 -14.70 -9.00 -1.04
CA PHE A 99 -14.67 -8.42 0.30
C PHE A 99 -15.51 -9.25 1.28
N VAL A 100 -14.98 -9.48 2.48
CA VAL A 100 -15.62 -10.26 3.55
C VAL A 100 -16.12 -9.35 4.67
N LYS A 101 -15.21 -8.56 5.27
CA LYS A 101 -15.51 -7.70 6.42
C LYS A 101 -14.45 -6.63 6.63
N ASN A 102 -14.85 -5.54 7.30
CA ASN A 102 -13.95 -4.58 7.93
C ASN A 102 -13.95 -4.83 9.43
N VAL A 103 -12.78 -4.80 10.08
CA VAL A 103 -12.66 -4.92 11.54
C VAL A 103 -11.78 -3.78 12.05
N TYR A 104 -12.28 -3.01 13.02
CA TYR A 104 -11.52 -1.90 13.59
C TYR A 104 -10.46 -2.41 14.56
N VAL A 105 -9.28 -1.80 14.55
CA VAL A 105 -8.20 -2.15 15.48
C VAL A 105 -8.20 -1.24 16.71
N GLU A 106 -8.03 -1.84 17.88
CA GLU A 106 -7.86 -1.14 19.15
C GLU A 106 -6.39 -1.04 19.54
N ASP A 107 -6.01 0.01 20.27
CA ASP A 107 -4.66 0.15 20.86
C ASP A 107 -4.71 -0.20 22.37
N GLU A 108 -3.62 0.02 23.10
CA GLU A 108 -3.57 -0.22 24.54
C GLU A 108 -4.63 0.56 25.32
N LYS A 109 -5.29 -0.13 26.24
CA LYS A 109 -6.27 0.46 27.16
C LYS A 109 -5.55 1.23 28.26
N LYS A 110 -5.60 2.57 28.23
CA LYS A 110 -5.29 3.41 29.40
C LYS A 110 -6.54 3.97 30.11
N SER A 111 -7.70 3.34 29.90
CA SER A 111 -9.07 3.72 30.35
C SER A 111 -9.88 4.47 29.27
N GLY A 112 -11.20 4.18 29.16
CA GLY A 112 -12.15 4.91 28.32
C GLY A 112 -12.38 4.41 26.88
N GLY A 113 -11.76 3.30 26.46
CA GLY A 113 -11.95 2.74 25.11
C GLY A 113 -11.10 3.45 24.05
N ILE A 114 -9.79 3.22 24.06
CA ILE A 114 -8.85 3.84 23.13
C ILE A 114 -8.87 3.09 21.80
N TYR A 115 -8.95 3.86 20.73
CA TYR A 115 -8.90 3.39 19.36
C TYR A 115 -7.55 3.68 18.74
N HIS A 116 -7.05 2.77 17.91
CA HIS A 116 -5.89 3.09 17.09
C HIS A 116 -6.33 4.02 15.95
N LYS A 117 -5.84 5.26 15.97
CA LYS A 117 -6.13 6.29 14.96
C LYS A 117 -4.87 6.72 14.22
N GLY A 118 -3.79 5.95 14.31
CA GLY A 118 -2.51 6.23 13.66
C GLY A 118 -2.37 5.47 12.34
N HIS A 119 -1.22 5.64 11.70
CA HIS A 119 -0.85 4.76 10.58
C HIS A 119 -0.69 3.32 11.07
N VAL A 120 -1.24 2.41 10.27
CA VAL A 120 -1.15 0.96 10.44
C VAL A 120 -0.44 0.42 9.21
N GLY A 121 0.89 0.58 9.20
CA GLY A 121 1.76 0.31 8.06
C GLY A 121 1.86 -1.18 7.73
N GLY A 122 3.08 -1.66 7.47
CA GLY A 122 3.28 -3.05 7.08
C GLY A 122 2.77 -4.06 8.10
N MET A 123 2.41 -5.25 7.60
CA MET A 123 1.78 -6.31 8.37
C MET A 123 2.45 -7.65 8.11
N GLY A 124 2.31 -8.57 9.05
CA GLY A 124 2.71 -9.96 8.85
C GLY A 124 1.85 -10.92 9.66
N VAL A 125 1.78 -12.17 9.22
CA VAL A 125 1.05 -13.22 9.92
C VAL A 125 2.05 -14.28 10.38
N SER A 126 2.15 -14.48 11.69
CA SER A 126 2.80 -15.65 12.28
C SER A 126 1.77 -16.76 12.50
N LYS A 127 2.12 -17.82 13.25
CA LYS A 127 1.24 -18.98 13.46
C LYS A 127 -0.12 -18.58 14.05
N SER A 128 -0.13 -17.77 15.11
CA SER A 128 -1.37 -17.45 15.84
C SER A 128 -1.75 -15.97 15.78
N TYR A 129 -0.87 -15.12 15.25
CA TYR A 129 -0.99 -13.67 15.40
C TYR A 129 -0.85 -12.90 14.10
N LEU A 130 -1.66 -11.85 14.00
CA LEU A 130 -1.48 -10.75 13.09
C LEU A 130 -0.61 -9.67 13.75
N TRP A 131 0.41 -9.24 13.02
CA TRP A 131 1.36 -8.21 13.39
C TRP A 131 1.13 -6.97 12.55
N ILE A 132 1.09 -5.79 13.18
CA ILE A 132 0.88 -4.51 12.49
C ILE A 132 1.91 -3.50 12.98
N ALA A 133 2.72 -2.99 12.05
CA ALA A 133 3.59 -1.85 12.30
C ALA A 133 2.72 -0.61 12.52
N SER A 134 2.97 0.09 13.63
CA SER A 134 2.11 1.18 14.10
C SER A 134 2.95 2.43 14.32
N SER A 135 2.47 3.55 13.78
CA SER A 135 2.90 4.87 14.24
C SER A 135 1.67 5.68 14.62
N THR A 136 1.50 5.91 15.92
CA THR A 136 0.50 6.86 16.40
C THR A 136 1.11 8.25 16.42
N SER A 137 0.32 9.28 16.14
CA SER A 137 0.70 10.69 16.36
C SER A 137 0.69 11.06 17.85
N SER A 138 0.27 10.16 18.73
CA SER A 138 0.25 10.39 20.17
C SER A 138 1.67 10.27 20.72
N ARG A 139 2.08 11.24 21.55
CA ARG A 139 3.33 11.24 22.33
C ARG A 139 3.42 10.09 23.36
N ASP A 140 2.50 9.12 23.28
CA ASP A 140 2.16 8.15 24.32
C ASP A 140 2.30 6.68 23.85
N SER A 141 2.74 6.45 22.61
CA SER A 141 2.93 5.06 22.14
C SER A 141 4.25 4.47 22.65
N ASN A 142 4.16 3.81 23.81
CA ASN A 142 5.16 2.89 24.34
C ASN A 142 5.54 1.81 23.31
N TYR A 143 4.67 1.55 22.33
CA TYR A 143 4.80 0.48 21.36
C TYR A 143 4.64 0.99 19.93
N ASN A 144 5.38 0.37 19.03
CA ASN A 144 5.35 0.69 17.60
C ASN A 144 5.13 -0.57 16.75
N MET A 145 4.88 -1.70 17.41
CA MET A 145 4.46 -2.96 16.81
C MET A 145 3.31 -3.55 17.61
N LEU A 146 2.18 -3.81 16.96
CA LEU A 146 0.97 -4.29 17.61
C LEU A 146 0.67 -5.72 17.18
N ARG A 147 0.23 -6.54 18.13
CA ARG A 147 -0.10 -7.94 17.90
C ARG A 147 -1.55 -8.23 18.27
N TYR A 148 -2.25 -8.93 17.39
CA TYR A 148 -3.65 -9.33 17.55
C TYR A 148 -3.80 -10.83 17.28
N LYS A 149 -4.74 -11.49 17.96
CA LYS A 149 -5.00 -12.91 17.74
C LYS A 149 -5.74 -13.12 16.41
N LEU A 150 -5.27 -14.07 15.59
CA LEU A 150 -5.95 -14.45 14.36
C LEU A 150 -7.31 -15.10 14.63
N SER A 151 -7.45 -15.85 15.72
CA SER A 151 -8.73 -16.43 16.15
C SER A 151 -9.80 -15.37 16.38
N ASP A 152 -9.41 -14.23 16.95
CA ASP A 152 -10.32 -13.13 17.25
C ASP A 152 -10.72 -12.42 15.95
N LEU A 153 -9.77 -12.23 15.01
CA LEU A 153 -10.06 -11.71 13.67
C LEU A 153 -10.97 -12.67 12.87
N ALA A 154 -10.74 -13.98 12.97
CA ALA A 154 -11.55 -15.00 12.31
C ALA A 154 -13.02 -14.93 12.78
N SER A 155 -13.22 -14.79 14.09
CA SER A 155 -14.53 -14.76 14.75
C SER A 155 -15.20 -13.38 14.72
N ALA A 156 -14.45 -12.32 14.41
CA ALA A 156 -14.96 -10.95 14.36
C ALA A 156 -16.10 -10.77 13.34
N ASN A 157 -17.15 -10.06 13.74
CA ASN A 157 -18.22 -9.64 12.84
C ASN A 157 -17.77 -8.42 12.01
N ASN A 158 -18.47 -8.16 10.91
CA ASN A 158 -18.24 -6.94 10.15
C ASN A 158 -18.47 -5.71 11.03
N LYS A 159 -17.53 -4.76 10.96
CA LYS A 159 -17.47 -3.53 11.76
C LYS A 159 -17.30 -3.74 13.26
N SER A 160 -16.97 -4.96 13.71
CA SER A 160 -16.59 -5.18 15.11
C SER A 160 -15.17 -4.69 15.38
N ARG A 161 -14.70 -4.91 16.61
CA ARG A 161 -13.41 -4.44 17.09
C ARG A 161 -12.49 -5.62 17.40
N LEU A 162 -11.22 -5.47 17.05
CA LEU A 162 -10.15 -6.41 17.35
C LEU A 162 -9.34 -5.86 18.52
N LYS A 163 -9.42 -6.55 19.65
CA LYS A 163 -8.71 -6.16 20.88
C LYS A 163 -7.22 -6.43 20.72
N LEU A 164 -6.40 -5.46 21.10
CA LEU A 164 -4.95 -5.64 21.16
C LEU A 164 -4.62 -6.81 22.09
N ASN A 165 -3.81 -7.75 21.61
CA ASN A 165 -3.26 -8.80 22.46
C ASN A 165 -2.03 -8.29 23.22
N LYS A 166 -1.09 -7.66 22.51
CA LYS A 166 0.15 -7.13 23.10
C LYS A 166 0.81 -6.10 22.18
N GLY A 167 1.40 -5.06 22.76
CA GLY A 167 2.28 -4.11 22.09
C GLY A 167 3.77 -4.45 22.31
N PHE A 168 4.62 -4.08 21.35
CA PHE A 168 6.07 -4.20 21.42
C PHE A 168 6.77 -2.92 20.94
N LYS A 169 7.91 -2.60 21.58
CA LYS A 169 8.78 -1.50 21.19
C LYS A 169 9.99 -2.07 20.46
N LEU A 170 10.02 -1.88 19.15
CA LEU A 170 11.08 -2.34 18.26
C LEU A 170 11.82 -1.15 17.65
N LYS A 171 12.95 -1.40 16.99
CA LYS A 171 13.79 -0.34 16.38
C LYS A 171 13.13 0.42 15.22
N ALA A 172 12.05 -0.12 14.64
CA ALA A 172 11.33 0.47 13.50
C ALA A 172 9.83 0.13 13.55
N SER A 173 9.03 0.77 12.69
CA SER A 173 7.57 0.61 12.67
C SER A 173 6.86 1.18 11.43
N SER A 174 7.49 1.12 10.25
CA SER A 174 6.88 1.66 9.01
C SER A 174 6.34 0.54 8.13
N TYR A 175 7.19 -0.40 7.75
CA TYR A 175 6.83 -1.57 6.98
C TYR A 175 7.30 -2.83 7.69
N ALA A 176 6.60 -3.93 7.48
CA ALA A 176 6.86 -5.19 8.15
C ALA A 176 6.31 -6.37 7.33
N THR A 177 6.85 -7.55 7.59
CA THR A 177 6.32 -8.85 7.16
C THR A 177 6.76 -9.94 8.16
N VAL A 178 6.15 -11.11 8.10
CA VAL A 178 6.63 -12.31 8.78
C VAL A 178 7.05 -13.31 7.70
N ALA A 179 8.29 -13.77 7.76
CA ALA A 179 8.86 -14.72 6.82
C ALA A 179 9.86 -15.63 7.54
N ASP A 180 9.94 -16.90 7.13
CA ASP A 180 10.84 -17.90 7.72
C ASP A 180 10.72 -18.03 9.25
N GLY A 181 9.52 -17.80 9.78
CA GLY A 181 9.23 -17.82 11.22
C GLY A 181 9.66 -16.55 11.99
N ASP A 182 10.27 -15.57 11.31
CA ASP A 182 10.80 -14.36 11.93
C ASP A 182 10.02 -13.12 11.54
N LEU A 183 10.06 -12.12 12.42
CA LEU A 183 9.44 -10.82 12.18
C LEU A 183 10.47 -9.86 11.58
N TYR A 184 10.14 -9.29 10.42
CA TYR A 184 10.93 -8.26 9.75
C TYR A 184 10.23 -6.92 9.90
N VAL A 185 10.92 -5.90 10.42
CA VAL A 185 10.36 -4.56 10.63
C VAL A 185 11.35 -3.51 10.17
N GLY A 186 10.94 -2.64 9.26
CA GLY A 186 11.79 -1.61 8.70
C GLY A 186 11.23 -0.20 8.85
N ARG A 187 12.14 0.76 8.67
CA ARG A 187 11.89 2.18 8.87
C ARG A 187 11.82 2.90 7.52
N PHE A 188 10.75 3.66 7.34
CA PHE A 188 10.64 4.61 6.26
C PHE A 188 11.55 5.81 6.55
N ASP A 189 12.29 6.23 5.55
CA ASP A 189 13.00 7.51 5.52
C ASP A 189 12.86 8.09 4.12
N GLU A 190 12.42 9.34 4.01
CA GLU A 190 12.16 9.97 2.72
C GLU A 190 13.46 10.25 1.94
N LYS A 191 14.53 10.63 2.63
CA LYS A 191 15.73 11.21 1.99
C LYS A 191 16.91 10.25 2.02
N ASN A 192 17.05 9.47 3.08
CA ASN A 192 18.23 8.69 3.37
C ASN A 192 17.96 7.19 3.29
N GLN A 193 19.03 6.41 3.16
CA GLN A 193 18.96 4.99 3.44
C GLN A 193 18.54 4.75 4.90
N SER A 194 17.88 3.62 5.12
CA SER A 194 17.44 3.21 6.45
C SER A 194 17.73 1.73 6.68
N PHE A 195 16.99 1.11 7.60
CA PHE A 195 17.23 -0.28 8.00
C PHE A 195 15.95 -1.10 8.08
N LEU A 196 16.12 -2.38 7.77
CA LEU A 196 15.20 -3.49 8.06
C LEU A 196 15.81 -4.35 9.15
N TYR A 197 15.07 -4.57 10.23
CA TYR A 197 15.48 -5.35 11.38
C TYR A 197 14.74 -6.69 11.40
N ARG A 198 15.48 -7.79 11.56
CA ARG A 198 14.92 -9.14 11.71
C ARG A 198 14.95 -9.55 13.17
N TYR A 199 13.83 -10.01 13.71
CA TYR A 199 13.68 -10.50 15.08
C TYR A 199 13.23 -11.95 15.06
N ASN A 200 13.86 -12.80 15.87
CA ASN A 200 13.34 -14.14 16.06
C ASN A 200 12.04 -14.09 16.86
N LEU A 201 11.06 -14.92 16.49
CA LEU A 201 9.88 -15.17 17.32
C LEU A 201 10.11 -16.42 18.17
N ASN A 202 9.97 -16.29 19.49
CA ASN A 202 10.07 -17.42 20.42
C ASN A 202 8.83 -18.32 20.37
N SER A 203 8.77 -19.34 21.23
CA SER A 203 7.63 -20.30 21.29
C SER A 203 6.27 -19.66 21.61
N SER A 204 6.26 -18.50 22.28
CA SER A 204 5.06 -17.68 22.52
C SER A 204 4.84 -16.61 21.44
N GLU A 205 5.58 -16.71 20.34
CA GLU A 205 5.62 -15.77 19.24
C GLU A 205 5.93 -14.34 19.71
N ASN A 206 6.75 -14.16 20.74
CA ASN A 206 7.26 -12.83 21.12
C ASN A 206 8.59 -12.59 20.39
N PRO A 207 8.83 -11.38 19.84
CA PRO A 207 10.10 -11.03 19.23
C PRO A 207 11.22 -11.02 20.27
N SER A 208 12.43 -11.35 19.83
CA SER A 208 13.67 -11.10 20.59
C SER A 208 13.80 -9.62 20.98
N THR A 209 14.46 -9.33 22.10
CA THR A 209 14.65 -7.95 22.59
C THR A 209 15.54 -7.12 21.67
N SER A 210 16.46 -7.78 20.96
CA SER A 210 17.33 -7.18 19.94
C SER A 210 17.15 -7.87 18.59
N PRO A 211 17.37 -7.17 17.46
CA PRO A 211 17.39 -7.80 16.15
C PRO A 211 18.49 -8.86 16.06
N ILE A 212 18.19 -9.99 15.44
CA ILE A 212 19.17 -11.03 15.09
C ILE A 212 19.89 -10.72 13.78
N ASN A 213 19.33 -9.83 12.95
CA ASN A 213 20.03 -9.27 11.80
C ASN A 213 19.51 -7.87 11.46
N THR A 214 20.33 -7.08 10.75
CA THR A 214 19.98 -5.75 10.26
C THR A 214 20.44 -5.60 8.82
N TYR A 215 19.53 -5.15 7.94
CA TYR A 215 19.80 -4.95 6.53
C TYR A 215 19.66 -3.47 6.18
N LYS A 216 20.61 -2.92 5.41
CA LYS A 216 20.46 -1.58 4.83
C LYS A 216 19.33 -1.59 3.79
N THR A 217 18.49 -0.57 3.81
CA THR A 217 17.41 -0.39 2.84
C THR A 217 17.55 0.94 2.11
N PRO A 218 17.11 1.04 0.85
CA PRO A 218 17.03 2.33 0.17
C PRO A 218 16.05 3.26 0.89
N ALA A 219 16.07 4.54 0.52
CA ALA A 219 15.06 5.50 0.94
C ALA A 219 13.66 5.10 0.42
N LYS A 220 12.61 5.63 1.05
CA LYS A 220 11.21 5.59 0.62
C LYS A 220 10.60 4.19 0.53
N VAL A 221 11.08 3.25 1.33
CA VAL A 221 10.51 1.90 1.37
C VAL A 221 9.19 1.91 2.14
N GLN A 222 8.15 1.39 1.49
CA GLN A 222 6.78 1.29 2.01
C GLN A 222 6.33 -0.16 2.25
N GLY A 223 7.03 -1.14 1.69
CA GLY A 223 6.69 -2.55 1.82
C GLY A 223 7.91 -3.45 1.67
N VAL A 224 7.85 -4.62 2.30
CA VAL A 224 8.87 -5.65 2.18
C VAL A 224 8.22 -7.01 1.96
N ALA A 225 8.81 -7.81 1.09
CA ALA A 225 8.57 -9.24 0.99
C ALA A 225 9.92 -9.96 1.03
N VAL A 226 9.93 -11.16 1.61
CA VAL A 226 11.16 -11.93 1.83
C VAL A 226 11.02 -13.30 1.19
N THR A 227 12.05 -13.72 0.47
CA THR A 227 12.22 -15.09 -0.02
C THR A 227 13.45 -15.71 0.63
N ASP A 228 13.77 -16.95 0.28
CA ASP A 228 15.00 -17.62 0.74
C ASP A 228 16.26 -16.81 0.40
N ASN A 229 16.30 -16.22 -0.80
CA ASN A 229 17.52 -15.60 -1.36
C ASN A 229 17.43 -14.09 -1.55
N HIS A 230 16.23 -13.49 -1.44
CA HIS A 230 16.01 -12.09 -1.80
C HIS A 230 15.16 -11.32 -0.80
N LEU A 231 15.48 -10.04 -0.69
CA LEU A 231 14.65 -8.99 -0.08
C LEU A 231 14.03 -8.17 -1.21
N LEU A 232 12.71 -8.06 -1.23
CA LEU A 232 11.97 -7.28 -2.21
C LEU A 232 11.36 -6.08 -1.50
N PHE A 233 11.61 -4.89 -2.01
CA PHE A 233 11.15 -3.64 -1.43
C PHE A 233 10.24 -2.88 -2.40
N SER A 234 9.12 -2.40 -1.87
CA SER A 234 8.27 -1.41 -2.56
C SER A 234 8.81 -0.05 -2.21
N GLN A 235 9.36 0.68 -3.17
CA GLN A 235 9.81 2.06 -3.00
C GLN A 235 8.78 3.02 -3.58
N SER A 236 8.31 3.98 -2.78
CA SER A 236 7.30 4.94 -3.20
C SER A 236 7.33 6.21 -2.34
N TYR A 237 7.21 7.37 -2.99
CA TYR A 237 6.91 8.64 -2.31
C TYR A 237 6.41 9.69 -3.30
N GLY A 238 5.29 10.32 -2.98
CA GLY A 238 4.66 11.37 -3.79
C GLY A 238 3.66 10.82 -4.80
N ARG A 239 2.46 11.40 -4.82
CA ARG A 239 1.29 10.88 -5.56
C ARG A 239 1.41 10.87 -7.08
N ASN A 240 2.37 11.62 -7.64
CA ASN A 240 2.60 11.71 -9.08
C ASN A 240 3.95 11.13 -9.51
N ASN A 241 4.71 10.57 -8.56
CA ASN A 241 5.98 9.92 -8.84
C ASN A 241 5.76 8.42 -9.06
N PRO A 242 6.43 7.79 -10.03
CA PRO A 242 6.40 6.34 -10.16
C PRO A 242 6.95 5.68 -8.89
N SER A 243 6.46 4.47 -8.62
CA SER A 243 7.06 3.60 -7.61
C SER A 243 8.01 2.60 -8.26
N TYR A 244 8.76 1.88 -7.43
CA TYR A 244 9.71 0.87 -7.87
C TYR A 244 9.63 -0.37 -7.00
N LEU A 245 9.57 -1.54 -7.62
CA LEU A 245 9.89 -2.80 -6.96
C LEU A 245 11.39 -3.03 -7.07
N MET A 246 12.09 -3.00 -5.95
CA MET A 246 13.53 -3.17 -5.88
C MET A 246 13.88 -4.53 -5.28
N ILE A 247 14.74 -5.27 -5.96
CA ILE A 247 15.14 -6.62 -5.56
C ILE A 247 16.60 -6.59 -5.11
N TYR A 248 16.87 -7.13 -3.93
CA TYR A 248 18.19 -7.25 -3.34
C TYR A 248 18.47 -8.69 -2.91
N THR A 249 19.74 -9.07 -2.81
CA THR A 249 20.12 -10.34 -2.15
C THR A 249 19.81 -10.29 -0.65
N LYS A 250 19.44 -11.44 -0.08
CA LYS A 250 19.22 -11.61 1.36
C LYS A 250 20.51 -12.12 2.01
N GLN A 251 21.40 -11.20 2.31
CA GLN A 251 22.65 -11.45 3.04
C GLN A 251 22.98 -10.23 3.90
N THR A 252 23.99 -10.32 4.78
CA THR A 252 24.35 -9.23 5.72
C THR A 252 24.53 -7.87 5.04
N SER A 253 25.10 -7.86 3.83
CA SER A 253 25.18 -6.69 2.96
C SER A 253 24.36 -6.94 1.68
N PRO A 254 23.07 -6.54 1.67
CA PRO A 254 22.21 -6.74 0.50
C PRO A 254 22.76 -6.04 -0.74
N ALA A 255 22.97 -6.79 -1.80
CA ALA A 255 23.37 -6.25 -3.10
C ALA A 255 22.13 -6.03 -3.97
N HIS A 256 22.03 -4.85 -4.61
CA HIS A 256 20.96 -4.56 -5.56
C HIS A 256 21.07 -5.50 -6.76
N LYS A 257 19.93 -6.06 -7.20
CA LYS A 257 19.87 -6.97 -8.35
C LYS A 257 19.04 -6.42 -9.49
N LYS A 258 17.87 -5.86 -9.19
CA LYS A 258 16.91 -5.45 -10.22
C LYS A 258 15.98 -4.38 -9.69
N THR A 259 15.57 -3.50 -10.58
CA THR A 259 14.51 -2.51 -10.34
C THR A 259 13.44 -2.68 -11.41
N ILE A 260 12.18 -2.76 -11.01
CA ILE A 260 11.03 -2.73 -11.90
C ILE A 260 10.23 -1.47 -11.58
N LYS A 261 10.03 -0.62 -12.58
CA LYS A 261 9.17 0.56 -12.44
C LYS A 261 7.71 0.10 -12.40
N ILE A 262 7.00 0.42 -11.32
CA ILE A 262 5.61 0.02 -11.09
C ILE A 262 4.74 1.27 -10.90
N PRO A 263 3.40 1.14 -10.98
CA PRO A 263 2.50 2.26 -10.71
C PRO A 263 2.80 2.94 -9.39
N ASN A 264 2.62 4.26 -9.38
CA ASN A 264 2.79 5.14 -8.23
C ASN A 264 1.99 4.71 -7.00
N MET A 265 2.44 5.19 -5.82
CA MET A 265 1.81 4.93 -4.53
C MET A 265 1.65 3.44 -4.22
N SER A 266 2.63 2.62 -4.61
CA SER A 266 2.73 1.26 -4.09
C SER A 266 2.92 1.29 -2.57
N GLU A 267 2.12 0.48 -1.88
CA GLU A 267 2.03 0.40 -0.41
C GLU A 267 1.78 -1.05 -0.02
N GLY A 268 2.57 -1.58 0.92
CA GLY A 268 2.43 -2.96 1.37
C GLY A 268 2.65 -4.05 0.30
N MET A 269 3.27 -5.15 0.69
CA MET A 269 3.46 -6.32 -0.18
C MET A 269 3.42 -7.61 0.61
N GLU A 270 3.04 -8.71 -0.03
CA GLU A 270 3.03 -10.03 0.59
C GLU A 270 3.24 -11.13 -0.47
N ILE A 271 3.92 -12.22 -0.11
CA ILE A 271 3.99 -13.40 -0.97
C ILE A 271 2.88 -14.38 -0.58
N ILE A 272 2.00 -14.63 -1.54
CA ILE A 272 0.84 -15.50 -1.37
C ILE A 272 0.95 -16.63 -2.39
N LYS A 273 1.20 -17.85 -1.89
CA LYS A 273 1.27 -19.07 -2.70
C LYS A 273 2.17 -18.90 -3.95
N GLY A 274 3.38 -18.38 -3.73
CA GLY A 274 4.39 -18.18 -4.78
C GLY A 274 4.19 -16.95 -5.67
N ASN A 275 3.21 -16.09 -5.37
CA ASN A 275 3.00 -14.84 -6.09
C ASN A 275 3.23 -13.65 -5.16
N LEU A 276 3.99 -12.66 -5.61
CA LEU A 276 4.12 -11.38 -4.92
C LEU A 276 2.88 -10.54 -5.22
N TYR A 277 2.13 -10.15 -4.19
CA TYR A 277 1.05 -9.17 -4.28
C TYR A 277 1.53 -7.80 -3.80
N ILE A 278 1.06 -6.75 -4.46
CA ILE A 278 1.35 -5.35 -4.15
C ILE A 278 0.03 -4.58 -4.04
N SER A 279 -0.13 -3.78 -2.97
CA SER A 279 -1.25 -2.85 -2.81
C SER A 279 -0.84 -1.42 -3.22
N PHE A 280 -1.83 -0.56 -3.42
CA PHE A 280 -1.63 0.81 -3.90
C PHE A 280 -2.61 1.78 -3.22
N GLU A 281 -2.15 2.96 -2.82
CA GLU A 281 -3.01 4.02 -2.28
C GLU A 281 -3.73 4.81 -3.35
N SER A 282 -3.29 4.70 -4.61
CA SER A 282 -3.67 5.66 -5.64
C SER A 282 -5.16 5.69 -5.99
N GLY A 283 -5.91 4.64 -5.67
CA GLY A 283 -7.36 4.63 -5.81
C GLY A 283 -8.12 5.23 -4.62
N ALA A 284 -7.46 5.52 -3.50
CA ALA A 284 -8.12 6.09 -2.33
C ALA A 284 -8.63 7.50 -2.64
N LYS A 285 -9.79 7.88 -2.08
CA LYS A 285 -10.42 9.18 -2.30
C LYS A 285 -9.49 10.37 -2.03
N TYR A 286 -8.57 10.23 -1.06
CA TYR A 286 -7.58 11.25 -0.74
C TYR A 286 -6.59 11.53 -1.89
N TYR A 287 -6.38 10.55 -2.77
CA TYR A 287 -5.47 10.60 -3.92
C TYR A 287 -6.23 10.57 -5.25
N SER A 288 -7.47 11.07 -5.30
CA SER A 288 -8.26 11.14 -6.53
C SER A 288 -7.63 11.98 -7.66
N ASP A 289 -6.62 12.80 -7.32
CA ASP A 289 -5.81 13.63 -8.22
C ASP A 289 -4.52 12.94 -8.70
N SER A 290 -4.39 11.63 -8.47
CA SER A 290 -3.24 10.85 -8.89
C SER A 290 -3.11 10.71 -10.41
N SER A 291 -1.88 10.79 -10.91
CA SER A 291 -1.57 10.56 -12.33
C SER A 291 -1.84 9.13 -12.83
N TYR A 292 -1.95 8.13 -11.94
CA TYR A 292 -2.25 6.75 -12.32
C TYR A 292 -3.00 6.01 -11.19
N ILE A 293 -4.29 5.73 -11.40
CA ILE A 293 -5.16 5.16 -10.38
C ILE A 293 -5.16 3.62 -10.42
N LYS A 294 -4.90 2.99 -9.27
CA LYS A 294 -4.99 1.54 -9.05
C LYS A 294 -6.12 1.23 -8.06
N ASN A 295 -7.09 0.46 -8.54
CA ASN A 295 -8.23 -0.01 -7.72
C ASN A 295 -8.15 -1.50 -7.36
N THR A 296 -7.07 -2.17 -7.77
CA THR A 296 -6.85 -3.60 -7.55
C THR A 296 -5.44 -3.81 -7.04
N LEU A 297 -5.26 -4.87 -6.25
CA LEU A 297 -3.95 -5.45 -6.04
C LEU A 297 -3.34 -5.82 -7.39
N SER A 298 -2.02 -5.92 -7.43
CA SER A 298 -1.30 -6.48 -8.57
C SER A 298 -0.49 -7.65 -8.10
N TYR A 299 -0.40 -8.71 -8.91
CA TYR A 299 0.42 -9.86 -8.55
C TYR A 299 1.26 -10.41 -9.70
N ALA A 300 2.44 -10.92 -9.37
CA ALA A 300 3.33 -11.60 -10.30
C ALA A 300 3.88 -12.87 -9.65
N LYS A 301 4.19 -13.89 -10.46
CA LYS A 301 4.90 -15.07 -9.95
C LYS A 301 6.27 -14.62 -9.43
N VAL A 302 6.63 -15.02 -8.22
CA VAL A 302 7.93 -14.64 -7.63
C VAL A 302 9.09 -15.10 -8.53
N SER A 303 8.97 -16.28 -9.13
CA SER A 303 9.98 -16.84 -10.03
C SER A 303 10.19 -16.04 -11.32
N SER A 304 9.22 -15.25 -11.78
CA SER A 304 9.39 -14.42 -13.00
C SER A 304 10.01 -13.05 -12.69
N LEU A 305 10.26 -12.73 -11.43
CA LEU A 305 10.84 -11.44 -11.04
C LEU A 305 12.36 -11.43 -11.11
N PHE A 306 13.02 -12.59 -11.08
CA PHE A 306 14.47 -12.72 -11.11
C PHE A 306 14.94 -12.86 -12.56
#